data_AF-A0A2E6X2E0-F1
#
_entry.id   AF-A0A2E6X2E0-F1
#
_cell.length_a   1.000
_cell.length_b   1.000
_cell.length_c   1.000
_cell.angle_alpha   90.00
_cell.angle_beta   90.00
_cell.angle_gamma   90.00
#
_symmetry.space_group_name_H-M   'P 1'
#
loop_
_entity.id
_entity.type
_entity.pdbx_description
1 polymer ?
#
loop_
_entity_poly.entity_id
_entity_poly.type
_entity_poly.pdbx_seq_one_letter_code
_entity_poly.pdbx_strand_id
1 'polypeptide(L)'
;MTNAIALAAVQEAIATDYPDRSIELIAQVHHIRPDDIAHVEVYGCQDTKLRRSVRTNAVILLERLGIHVELIGSHDVFTVAPDFSDPVALKEFQLRLAEQNHAAKRS
;
A
#
# COMPACT_ATOMS: atom_id res chain seq x y z
N MET A 1 -7.85 4.69 11.01
CA MET A 1 -6.65 3.83 11.17
C MET A 1 -6.61 2.66 10.19
N THR A 2 -7.69 2.41 9.42
CA THR A 2 -7.77 1.37 8.39
C THR A 2 -6.66 1.44 7.33
N ASN A 3 -6.34 2.63 6.82
CA ASN A 3 -5.33 2.81 5.77
C ASN A 3 -3.91 2.43 6.20
N ALA A 4 -3.56 2.66 7.46
CA ALA A 4 -2.22 2.33 7.98
C ALA A 4 -2.01 0.81 8.06
N ILE A 5 -3.03 0.07 8.50
CA ILE A 5 -2.99 -1.39 8.58
C ILE A 5 -3.07 -2.03 7.20
N ALA A 6 -3.89 -1.48 6.30
CA ALA A 6 -3.90 -1.92 4.90
C ALA A 6 -2.54 -1.68 4.23
N LEU A 7 -1.89 -0.55 4.50
CA LEU A 7 -0.53 -0.27 4.03
C LEU A 7 0.49 -1.27 4.59
N ALA A 8 0.34 -1.75 5.83
CA ALA A 8 1.16 -2.82 6.40
C ALA A 8 0.98 -4.16 5.67
N ALA A 9 -0.25 -4.54 5.32
CA ALA A 9 -0.47 -5.75 4.51
C ALA A 9 0.19 -5.64 3.12
N VAL A 10 0.11 -4.47 2.49
CA VAL A 10 0.76 -4.20 1.19
C VAL A 10 2.28 -4.17 1.33
N GLN A 11 2.82 -3.60 2.41
CA GLN A 11 4.24 -3.60 2.74
C GLN A 11 4.79 -5.03 2.79
N GLU A 12 4.11 -5.96 3.47
CA GLU A 12 4.55 -7.36 3.55
C GLU A 12 4.44 -8.09 2.21
N ALA A 13 3.39 -7.84 1.44
CA ALA A 13 3.24 -8.39 0.10
C ALA A 13 4.39 -7.95 -0.82
N ILE A 14 4.74 -6.66 -0.80
CA ILE A 14 5.88 -6.13 -1.55
C ILE A 14 7.20 -6.70 -1.03
N ALA A 15 7.41 -6.77 0.28
CA ALA A 15 8.63 -7.33 0.86
C ALA A 15 8.85 -8.79 0.45
N THR A 16 7.78 -9.57 0.26
CA THR A 16 7.85 -10.95 -0.22
C THR A 16 8.37 -11.04 -1.66
N ASP A 17 8.03 -10.09 -2.52
CA ASP A 17 8.51 -10.01 -3.91
C ASP A 17 9.96 -9.50 -4.01
N TYR A 18 10.46 -8.85 -2.95
CA TYR A 18 11.81 -8.26 -2.90
C TYR A 18 12.57 -8.62 -1.61
N PRO A 19 12.78 -9.91 -1.31
CA PRO A 19 13.30 -10.36 0.00
C PRO A 19 14.71 -9.86 0.31
N ASP A 20 15.53 -9.61 -0.71
CA ASP A 20 16.91 -9.12 -0.56
C ASP A 20 16.99 -7.59 -0.39
N ARG A 21 15.85 -6.90 -0.28
CA ARG A 21 15.78 -5.44 -0.23
C ARG A 21 14.96 -4.97 0.96
N SER A 22 15.46 -3.97 1.66
CA SER A 22 14.74 -3.28 2.74
C SER A 22 13.79 -2.23 2.17
N ILE A 23 12.84 -2.64 1.33
CA ILE A 23 11.82 -1.73 0.78
C ILE A 23 10.90 -1.28 1.90
N GLU A 24 10.61 0.01 1.96
CA GLU A 24 9.64 0.60 2.90
C GLU A 24 8.65 1.47 2.14
N LEU A 25 7.38 1.33 2.49
CA LEU A 25 6.26 2.09 1.95
C LEU A 25 5.76 3.09 2.97
N ILE A 26 5.42 4.29 2.50
CA ILE A 26 4.77 5.32 3.29
C ILE A 26 3.61 5.87 2.45
N ALA A 27 2.44 6.09 3.03
CA ALA A 27 1.32 6.71 2.34
C ALA A 27 1.20 8.19 2.70
N GLN A 28 0.75 8.99 1.74
CA GLN A 28 0.20 10.31 1.99
C GLN A 28 -1.32 10.22 1.87
N VAL A 29 -2.06 10.75 2.83
CA VAL A 29 -3.53 10.67 2.92
C VAL A 29 -4.10 12.08 2.94
N HIS A 30 -5.23 12.30 2.28
CA HIS A 30 -5.93 13.59 2.28
C HIS A 30 -6.61 13.84 3.61
N HIS A 31 -6.54 15.07 4.14
CA HIS A 31 -7.36 15.45 5.29
C HIS A 31 -8.87 15.40 5.02
N ILE A 32 -9.28 15.65 3.76
CA ILE A 32 -10.68 15.70 3.35
C ILE A 32 -11.28 14.34 2.97
N ARG A 33 -10.44 13.32 2.73
CA ARG A 33 -10.83 11.95 2.37
C ARG A 33 -9.88 10.97 3.06
N PRO A 34 -10.05 10.74 4.37
CA PRO A 34 -9.11 9.97 5.17
C PRO A 34 -9.07 8.48 4.81
N ASP A 35 -10.05 7.99 4.05
CA ASP A 35 -10.11 6.62 3.55
C ASP A 35 -9.38 6.43 2.21
N ASP A 36 -9.07 7.51 1.48
CA ASP A 36 -8.31 7.45 0.23
C ASP A 36 -6.83 7.82 0.45
N ILE A 37 -5.96 7.32 -0.42
CA ILE A 37 -4.53 7.64 -0.41
C ILE A 37 -4.24 8.64 -1.52
N ALA A 38 -3.53 9.72 -1.21
CA ALA A 38 -3.07 10.71 -2.18
C ALA A 38 -1.86 10.22 -2.97
N HIS A 39 -0.91 9.59 -2.28
CA HIS A 39 0.33 9.11 -2.86
C HIS A 39 0.95 7.97 -2.03
N VAL A 40 1.79 7.15 -2.67
CA VAL A 40 2.64 6.16 -1.99
C VAL A 40 4.10 6.51 -2.25
N GLU A 41 4.84 6.77 -1.18
CA GLU A 41 6.29 6.92 -1.22
C GLU A 41 6.96 5.57 -1.01
N VAL A 42 8.11 5.38 -1.67
CA VAL A 42 8.86 4.12 -1.63
C VAL A 42 10.33 4.44 -1.32
N TYR A 43 10.83 3.83 -0.25
CA TYR A 43 12.20 3.91 0.22
C TYR A 43 12.92 2.56 0.07
N GLY A 44 14.21 2.53 0.41
CA GLY A 44 15.03 1.30 0.31
C GLY A 44 15.43 0.89 -1.11
N CYS A 45 15.14 1.71 -2.12
CA CYS A 45 15.54 1.48 -3.50
C CYS A 45 16.26 2.70 -4.09
N GLN A 46 17.47 2.46 -4.64
CA GLN A 46 18.30 3.50 -5.24
C GLN A 46 17.94 3.75 -6.72
N ASP A 47 17.41 2.73 -7.41
CA ASP A 47 16.99 2.83 -8.80
C ASP A 47 15.57 3.41 -8.92
N THR A 48 15.44 4.49 -9.69
CA THR A 48 14.18 5.14 -10.03
C THR A 48 13.21 4.23 -10.76
N LYS A 49 13.69 3.32 -11.63
CA LYS A 49 12.81 2.36 -12.33
C LYS A 49 12.18 1.38 -11.35
N LEU A 50 12.99 0.81 -10.46
CA LEU A 50 12.52 -0.08 -9.41
C LEU A 50 11.52 0.64 -8.49
N ARG A 51 11.85 1.85 -8.02
CA ARG A 51 10.96 2.67 -7.18
C ARG A 51 9.59 2.88 -7.82
N ARG A 52 9.56 3.19 -9.12
CA ARG A 52 8.31 3.36 -9.87
C ARG A 52 7.54 2.04 -9.98
N SER A 53 8.22 0.93 -10.27
CA SER A 53 7.60 -0.39 -10.37
C SER A 53 6.97 -0.82 -9.04
N VAL A 54 7.72 -0.69 -7.94
CA VAL A 54 7.24 -1.00 -6.58
C VAL A 54 6.02 -0.15 -6.24
N ARG A 55 6.09 1.16 -6.51
CA ARG A 55 4.95 2.07 -6.27
C ARG A 55 3.71 1.66 -7.07
N THR A 56 3.87 1.35 -8.36
CA THR A 56 2.74 0.88 -9.18
C THR A 56 2.15 -0.41 -8.62
N ASN A 57 2.98 -1.36 -8.18
CA ASN A 57 2.48 -2.59 -7.56
C ASN A 57 1.73 -2.31 -6.26
N ALA A 58 2.29 -1.45 -5.39
CA ALA A 58 1.63 -1.04 -4.15
C ALA A 58 0.26 -0.38 -4.39
N VAL A 59 0.16 0.50 -5.39
CA VAL A 59 -1.13 1.12 -5.80
C VAL A 59 -2.15 0.06 -6.22
N ILE A 60 -1.75 -0.88 -7.08
CA ILE A 60 -2.65 -1.97 -7.53
C ILE A 60 -3.14 -2.81 -6.34
N LEU A 61 -2.27 -3.12 -5.38
CA LEU A 61 -2.64 -3.88 -4.20
C LEU A 61 -3.60 -3.10 -3.27
N LEU A 62 -3.40 -1.79 -3.12
CA LEU A 62 -4.30 -0.93 -2.35
C LEU A 62 -5.69 -0.84 -3.01
N GLU A 63 -5.75 -0.65 -4.33
CA GLU A 63 -7.01 -0.60 -5.09
C GLU A 63 -7.80 -1.91 -4.98
N ARG A 64 -7.11 -3.05 -4.97
CA ARG A 64 -7.70 -4.37 -4.71
C ARG A 64 -8.32 -4.49 -3.32
N LEU A 65 -7.76 -3.79 -2.33
CA LEU A 65 -8.37 -3.69 -1.01
C LEU A 65 -9.54 -2.69 -0.95
N GLY A 66 -9.86 -2.04 -2.06
CA GLY A 66 -10.89 -1.01 -2.17
C GLY A 66 -10.43 0.38 -1.72
N ILE A 67 -9.11 0.58 -1.59
CA ILE A 67 -8.51 1.85 -1.19
C ILE A 67 -8.05 2.57 -2.46
N HIS A 68 -8.68 3.70 -2.78
CA HIS A 68 -8.35 4.46 -3.98
C HIS A 68 -7.06 5.24 -3.77
N VAL A 69 -6.25 5.32 -4.83
CA VAL A 69 -5.06 6.17 -4.86
C VAL A 69 -5.27 7.32 -5.84
N GLU A 70 -5.64 8.49 -5.34
CA GLU A 70 -5.94 9.67 -6.15
C GLU A 70 -5.40 10.95 -5.47
N LEU A 71 -4.60 11.74 -6.19
CA LEU A 71 -4.16 13.04 -5.70
C LEU A 71 -5.22 14.11 -6.05
N ILE A 72 -5.90 14.62 -5.02
CA ILE A 72 -6.79 15.78 -5.12
C ILE A 72 -5.95 17.05 -4.98
N GLY A 73 -5.86 17.83 -6.05
CA GLY A 73 -5.13 19.10 -6.05
C GLY A 73 -5.65 20.09 -5.00
N SER A 74 -4.78 20.98 -4.53
CA SER A 74 -5.11 22.07 -3.60
C SER A 74 -5.57 21.65 -2.20
N HIS A 75 -5.35 20.39 -1.81
CA HIS A 75 -5.65 19.90 -0.47
C HIS A 75 -4.38 19.39 0.21
N ASP A 76 -4.30 19.63 1.51
CA ASP A 76 -3.20 19.16 2.33
C ASP A 76 -3.27 17.66 2.55
N VAL A 77 -2.09 17.06 2.58
CA VAL A 77 -1.90 15.64 2.85
C VAL A 77 -1.06 15.47 4.12
N PHE A 78 -1.28 14.37 4.82
CA PHE A 78 -0.45 13.96 5.94
C PHE A 78 0.10 12.56 5.71
N THR A 79 1.25 12.31 6.31
CA THR A 79 1.98 11.05 6.16
C THR A 79 1.43 9.99 7.11
N VAL A 80 1.24 8.78 6.59
CA VAL A 80 0.84 7.59 7.33
C VAL A 80 1.86 6.49 7.07
N ALA A 81 2.48 6.00 8.14
CA ALA A 81 3.35 4.83 8.09
C ALA A 81 2.52 3.53 8.18
N PRO A 82 3.05 2.40 7.70
CA PRO A 82 2.44 1.09 7.92
C PRO A 82 2.24 0.82 9.41
N ASP A 83 1.05 0.35 9.79
CA ASP A 83 0.70 0.04 11.17
C ASP A 83 0.51 -1.47 11.37
N PHE A 84 1.36 -2.05 12.20
CA PHE A 84 1.38 -3.47 12.54
C PHE A 84 0.79 -3.76 13.94
N SER A 85 0.20 -2.76 14.60
CA SER A 85 -0.26 -2.88 15.98
C SER A 85 -1.53 -3.75 16.14
N ASP A 86 -2.32 -3.91 15.09
CA ASP A 86 -3.51 -4.78 15.05
C ASP A 86 -3.28 -6.00 14.15
N PRO A 87 -2.85 -7.14 14.71
CA PRO A 87 -2.55 -8.34 13.93
C PRO A 87 -3.81 -9.01 13.36
N VAL A 88 -4.99 -8.80 13.95
CA VAL A 88 -6.25 -9.39 13.44
C VAL A 88 -6.65 -8.67 12.16
N ALA A 89 -6.73 -7.34 12.22
CA ALA A 89 -7.05 -6.53 11.05
C ALA A 89 -5.98 -6.69 9.95
N LEU A 90 -4.70 -6.75 10.30
CA LEU A 90 -3.62 -7.03 9.35
C LEU A 90 -3.85 -8.37 8.63
N LYS A 91 -4.19 -9.43 9.38
CA LYS A 91 -4.44 -10.74 8.81
C LYS A 91 -5.62 -10.75 7.85
N GLU A 92 -6.68 -10.01 8.17
CA GLU A 92 -7.84 -9.86 7.29
C GLU A 92 -7.46 -9.22 5.94
N PHE A 93 -6.66 -8.15 5.96
CA PHE A 93 -6.18 -7.52 4.71
C PHE A 93 -5.27 -8.44 3.90
N GLN A 94 -4.35 -9.17 4.55
CA GLN A 94 -3.52 -10.17 3.88
C GLN A 94 -4.35 -11.25 3.17
N LEU A 95 -5.39 -11.76 3.84
CA LEU A 95 -6.29 -12.78 3.27
C LEU A 95 -7.03 -12.23 2.05
N ARG A 96 -7.58 -11.02 2.14
CA ARG A 96 -8.25 -10.35 1.02
C ARG A 96 -7.32 -10.16 -0.19
N LEU A 97 -6.06 -9.78 0.04
CA LEU A 97 -5.06 -9.69 -1.04
C LEU A 97 -4.80 -11.05 -1.69
N ALA A 98 -4.67 -12.11 -0.89
CA ALA A 98 -4.46 -13.46 -1.39
C ALA A 98 -5.65 -13.97 -2.23
N GLU A 99 -6.88 -13.77 -1.76
CA GLU A 99 -8.11 -14.14 -2.46
C GLU A 99 -8.20 -13.47 -3.84
N GLN A 100 -7.91 -12.17 -3.92
CA GLN A 100 -7.96 -11.46 -5.19
C GLN A 100 -6.84 -11.87 -6.16
N ASN A 101 -5.67 -12.24 -5.65
CA ASN A 101 -4.59 -12.81 -6.46
C ASN A 101 -4.99 -14.17 -7.06
N HIS A 102 -5.75 -14.99 -6.33
CA HIS A 102 -6.27 -16.25 -6.86
C HIS A 102 -7.37 -16.04 -7.90
N ALA A 103 -8.23 -15.04 -7.71
CA ALA A 103 -9.26 -14.68 -8.68
C ALA A 103 -8.65 -14.17 -10.00
N ALA A 104 -7.67 -13.26 -9.93
CA ALA A 104 -7.01 -12.68 -11.10
C ALA A 104 -6.20 -13.70 -11.93
N LYS A 105 -5.75 -14.82 -11.34
CA LYS A 105 -5.04 -15.90 -12.06
C LYS A 105 -5.97 -16.89 -12.77
N ARG A 106 -7.28 -16.82 -12.53
CA ARG A 106 -8.30 -17.72 -13.10
C ARG A 106 -9.12 -17.08 -14.23
N SER A 107 -9.02 -15.77 -14.40
CA SER A 107 -9.61 -14.98 -15.50
C SER A 107 -8.65 -14.85 -16.67
#